data_AF-A0A941PHK2-F1
#
_entry.id   AF-A0A941PHK2-F1
#
_cell.length_a   1.000
_cell.length_b   1.000
_cell.length_c   1.000
_cell.angle_alpha   90.00
_cell.angle_beta   90.00
_cell.angle_gamma   90.00
#
_symmetry.space_group_name_H-M   'P 1'
#
loop_
_entity.id
_entity.type
_entity.pdbx_description
1 polymer ?
#
loop_
_entity_poly.entity_id
_entity_poly.type
_entity_poly.pdbx_seq_one_letter_code
_entity_poly.pdbx_strand_id
1 'polypeptide(L)'
;GVPLNDNHTAVIVRQMLQQVEIMDGGDTESPKGAAVEALDLEDENRRVQELGLKPATAQPMLLGITKASLQTRSFISAASFQETTRVLTEAASYGKSDTLEGLKENVIVGRLIPAGTGGQLRRYQKLAAERDAQLAIERAEDARLAQPEAAE
;
A
#
# COMPACT_ATOMS: atom_id res chain seq x y z
N GLY A 1 -33.24 15.16 15.41
CA GLY A 1 -31.95 14.89 14.73
C GLY A 1 -32.01 13.50 14.11
N VAL A 2 -31.23 13.26 13.07
CA VAL A 2 -31.11 11.91 12.47
C VAL A 2 -30.09 11.12 13.27
N PRO A 3 -30.40 9.92 13.78
CA PRO A 3 -29.43 9.09 14.50
C PRO A 3 -28.34 8.60 13.54
N LEU A 4 -27.07 8.81 13.90
CA LEU A 4 -25.89 8.36 13.16
C LEU A 4 -24.93 7.67 14.14
N ASN A 5 -24.38 6.52 13.76
CA ASN A 5 -23.37 5.83 14.57
C ASN A 5 -22.00 6.51 14.40
N ASP A 6 -21.32 6.81 15.51
CA ASP A 6 -20.02 7.48 15.52
C ASP A 6 -18.94 6.75 14.73
N ASN A 7 -19.05 5.42 14.56
CA ASN A 7 -18.14 4.63 13.74
C ASN A 7 -18.09 5.13 12.29
N HIS A 8 -19.19 5.65 11.73
CA HIS A 8 -19.18 6.19 10.37
C HIS A 8 -18.31 7.45 10.27
N THR A 9 -18.47 8.36 11.22
CA THR A 9 -17.66 9.59 11.31
C THR A 9 -16.20 9.25 11.57
N ALA A 10 -15.92 8.28 12.46
CA ALA A 10 -14.56 7.85 12.77
C ALA A 10 -13.81 7.32 11.53
N VAL A 11 -14.49 6.54 10.68
CA VAL A 11 -13.90 6.02 9.43
C VAL A 11 -13.59 7.17 8.46
N ILE A 12 -14.45 8.19 8.37
CA ILE A 12 -14.21 9.37 7.52
C ILE A 12 -13.03 10.19 8.06
N VAL A 13 -12.98 10.45 9.36
CA VAL A 13 -11.88 11.19 9.99
C VAL A 13 -10.55 10.44 9.83
N ARG A 14 -10.54 9.11 9.93
CA ARG A 14 -9.36 8.29 9.63
C ARG A 14 -8.88 8.52 8.19
N GLN A 15 -9.78 8.63 7.22
CA GLN A 15 -9.43 8.92 5.83
C GLN A 15 -8.84 10.33 5.67
N MET A 16 -9.25 11.28 6.50
CA MET A 16 -8.73 12.66 6.52
C MET A 16 -7.34 12.79 7.16
N LEU A 17 -6.87 11.79 7.90
CA LEU A 17 -5.60 11.78 8.65
C LEU A 17 -4.53 10.85 8.03
N GLN A 18 -4.70 10.42 6.77
CA GLN A 18 -3.78 9.48 6.13
C GLN A 18 -2.39 10.04 5.82
N GLN A 19 -2.24 11.36 5.80
CA GLN A 19 -0.99 12.04 5.47
C GLN A 19 -0.33 12.56 6.74
N VAL A 20 1.00 12.49 6.78
CA VAL A 20 1.83 12.97 7.88
C VAL A 20 2.89 13.92 7.33
N GLU A 21 3.21 14.96 8.09
CA GLU A 21 4.28 15.90 7.79
C GLU A 21 5.54 15.52 8.56
N ILE A 22 6.66 15.39 7.87
CA ILE A 22 7.92 14.97 8.48
C ILE A 22 8.53 16.12 9.27
N MET A 23 8.72 15.90 10.56
CA MET A 23 9.35 16.85 11.48
C MET A 23 10.87 16.70 11.50
N ASP A 24 11.34 15.46 11.44
CA ASP A 24 12.75 15.09 11.33
C ASP A 24 12.86 13.84 10.45
N GLY A 25 13.69 13.89 9.41
CA GLY A 25 13.91 12.77 8.49
C GLY A 25 14.81 11.68 9.08
N GLY A 26 15.53 11.94 10.16
CA GLY A 26 16.48 10.97 10.71
C GLY A 26 17.46 10.48 9.63
N ASP A 27 17.57 9.16 9.48
CA ASP A 27 18.37 8.49 8.44
C ASP A 27 17.50 7.93 7.30
N THR A 28 16.24 8.38 7.17
CA THR A 28 15.34 7.98 6.07
C THR A 28 15.57 8.81 4.80
N GLU A 29 15.02 8.39 3.67
CA GLU A 29 15.10 9.13 2.40
C GLU A 29 14.12 10.32 2.35
N SER A 30 13.26 10.43 3.36
CA SER A 30 12.16 11.37 3.36
C SER A 30 12.57 12.72 3.98
N PRO A 31 12.53 13.83 3.21
CA PRO A 31 13.04 15.12 3.68
C PRO A 31 12.08 15.79 4.67
N LYS A 32 12.65 16.59 5.58
CA LYS A 32 11.89 17.41 6.52
C LYS A 32 10.91 18.34 5.80
N GLY A 33 9.67 18.41 6.30
CA GLY A 33 8.58 19.19 5.74
C GLY A 33 7.87 18.52 4.55
N ALA A 34 8.30 17.34 4.11
CA ALA A 34 7.54 16.57 3.13
C ALA A 34 6.27 15.98 3.76
N ALA A 35 5.20 16.01 2.98
CA ALA A 35 3.97 15.28 3.28
C ALA A 35 4.06 13.91 2.62
N VAL A 36 4.00 12.86 3.43
CA VAL A 36 4.04 11.47 2.99
C VAL A 36 2.86 10.72 3.58
N GLU A 37 2.53 9.56 2.99
CA GLU A 37 1.49 8.72 3.55
C GLU A 37 1.99 8.04 4.83
N ALA A 38 1.12 8.01 5.85
CA ALA A 38 1.46 7.47 7.17
C ALA A 38 1.98 6.02 7.11
N LEU A 39 1.39 5.19 6.25
CA LEU A 39 1.79 3.79 6.07
C LEU A 39 3.15 3.66 5.36
N ASP A 40 3.45 4.54 4.40
CA ASP A 40 4.75 4.50 3.71
C ASP A 40 5.89 4.89 4.65
N LEU A 41 5.64 5.91 5.49
CA LEU A 41 6.59 6.30 6.54
C LEU A 41 6.76 5.18 7.58
N GLU A 42 5.69 4.48 7.94
CA GLU A 42 5.75 3.36 8.88
C GLU A 42 6.60 2.21 8.33
N ASP A 43 6.41 1.87 7.05
CA ASP A 43 7.18 0.84 6.36
C ASP A 43 8.66 1.24 6.21
N GLU A 44 8.93 2.49 5.85
CA GLU A 44 10.30 3.03 5.74
C GLU A 44 11.00 3.03 7.11
N ASN A 45 10.31 3.50 8.15
CA ASN A 45 10.86 3.52 9.51
C ASN A 45 11.17 2.12 10.03
N ARG A 46 10.30 1.14 9.74
CA ARG A 46 10.55 -0.26 10.11
C ARG A 46 11.83 -0.78 9.47
N ARG A 47 12.03 -0.52 8.16
CA ARG A 47 13.27 -0.88 7.43
C ARG A 47 14.52 -0.23 8.03
N VAL A 48 14.45 1.06 8.34
CA VAL A 48 15.59 1.82 8.90
C VAL A 48 15.94 1.37 10.32
N GLN A 49 14.93 1.04 11.13
CA GLN A 49 15.14 0.47 12.46
C GLN A 49 15.78 -0.92 12.42
N GLU A 50 15.40 -1.78 11.48
CA GLU A 50 16.03 -3.09 11.29
C GLU A 50 17.53 -2.98 10.95
N LEU A 51 17.93 -1.88 10.30
CA LEU A 51 19.33 -1.56 10.00
C LEU A 51 20.07 -0.88 11.17
N GLY A 52 19.40 -0.63 12.30
CA GLY A 52 19.96 0.06 13.47
C GLY A 52 20.14 1.57 13.30
N LEU A 53 19.48 2.16 12.30
CA LEU A 53 19.54 3.58 11.97
C LEU A 53 18.39 4.36 12.64
N LYS A 54 18.43 5.69 12.60
CA LYS A 54 17.42 6.54 13.24
C LYS A 54 16.17 6.69 12.36
N PRO A 55 14.97 6.31 12.86
CA PRO A 55 13.73 6.50 12.13
C PRO A 55 13.34 7.99 12.04
N ALA A 56 12.58 8.34 11.03
CA ALA A 56 11.97 9.64 10.87
C ALA A 56 10.81 9.86 11.86
N THR A 57 10.64 11.10 12.29
CA THR A 57 9.50 11.54 13.11
C THR A 57 8.57 12.42 12.27
N ALA A 58 7.27 12.23 12.42
CA ALA A 58 6.27 12.98 11.68
C ALA A 58 5.03 13.28 12.54
N GLN A 59 4.27 14.28 12.12
CA GLN A 59 3.03 14.70 12.76
C GLN A 59 1.84 14.50 11.80
N PRO A 60 0.68 13.98 12.27
CA PRO A 60 -0.50 13.83 11.43
C PRO A 60 -0.99 15.17 10.86
N MET A 61 -1.30 15.17 9.57
CA MET A 61 -1.90 16.31 8.88
C MET A 61 -3.38 16.03 8.65
N LEU A 62 -4.24 16.93 9.15
CA LEU A 62 -5.67 16.85 8.88
C LEU A 62 -5.99 17.49 7.53
N LEU A 63 -6.45 16.67 6.59
CA LEU A 63 -6.82 17.08 5.25
C LEU A 63 -8.35 17.10 5.07
N GLY A 64 -8.86 18.06 4.30
CA GLY A 64 -10.24 18.01 3.83
C GLY A 64 -10.49 16.79 2.93
N ILE A 65 -11.72 16.26 2.92
CA ILE A 65 -12.09 15.05 2.16
C ILE A 65 -11.70 15.11 0.68
N THR A 66 -11.82 16.28 0.05
CA THR A 66 -11.44 16.50 -1.36
C THR A 66 -9.94 16.36 -1.55
N LYS A 67 -9.14 16.99 -0.68
CA LYS A 67 -7.67 16.95 -0.76
C LYS A 67 -7.14 15.54 -0.44
N ALA A 68 -7.70 14.90 0.58
CA ALA A 68 -7.37 13.51 0.91
C ALA A 68 -7.69 12.54 -0.25
N SER A 69 -8.79 12.77 -0.99
CA SER A 69 -9.18 11.94 -2.14
C SER A 69 -8.29 12.13 -3.36
N LEU A 70 -7.73 13.33 -3.55
CA LEU A 70 -6.79 13.63 -4.64
C LEU A 70 -5.37 13.12 -4.37
N GLN A 71 -4.99 12.99 -3.10
CA GLN A 71 -3.66 12.55 -2.66
C GLN A 71 -3.59 11.04 -2.37
N THR A 72 -4.49 10.24 -2.94
CA THR A 72 -4.41 8.76 -2.84
C THR A 72 -3.26 8.20 -3.70
N ARG A 73 -2.77 7.02 -3.34
CA ARG A 73 -1.69 6.30 -4.07
C ARG A 73 -2.06 6.04 -5.52
N SER A 74 -3.31 5.68 -5.76
CA SER A 74 -3.78 5.36 -7.09
C SER A 74 -4.09 6.62 -7.88
N PHE A 75 -3.26 6.88 -8.90
CA PHE A 75 -3.54 7.98 -9.82
C PHE A 75 -4.78 7.71 -10.67
N ILE A 76 -5.14 6.44 -10.93
CA ILE A 76 -6.37 6.06 -11.65
C ILE A 76 -7.59 6.46 -10.81
N SER A 77 -7.59 6.11 -9.53
CA SER A 77 -8.64 6.49 -8.59
C SER A 77 -8.71 8.01 -8.40
N ALA A 78 -7.57 8.69 -8.24
CA ALA A 78 -7.53 10.15 -8.10
C ALA A 78 -8.06 10.86 -9.36
N ALA A 79 -7.61 10.46 -10.55
CA ALA A 79 -8.03 11.05 -11.82
C ALA A 79 -9.52 10.85 -12.13
N SER A 80 -10.13 9.77 -11.60
CA SER A 80 -11.57 9.51 -11.70
C SER A 80 -12.43 10.42 -10.82
N PHE A 81 -11.84 11.04 -9.79
CA PHE A 81 -12.56 11.91 -8.87
C PHE A 81 -12.64 13.33 -9.43
N GLN A 82 -11.51 14.01 -9.57
CA GLN A 82 -11.40 15.39 -10.06
C GLN A 82 -10.00 15.62 -10.67
N GLU A 83 -9.81 16.77 -11.34
CA GLU A 83 -8.51 17.26 -11.83
C GLU A 83 -7.77 16.27 -12.77
N THR A 84 -8.52 15.50 -13.56
CA THR A 84 -8.03 14.38 -14.41
C THR A 84 -6.79 14.74 -15.22
N THR A 85 -6.76 15.88 -15.90
CA THR A 85 -5.61 16.30 -16.72
C THR A 85 -4.36 16.51 -15.89
N ARG A 86 -4.46 17.15 -14.72
CA ARG A 86 -3.32 17.42 -13.83
C ARG A 86 -2.77 16.10 -13.29
N VAL A 87 -3.64 15.26 -12.75
CA VAL A 87 -3.27 13.97 -12.13
C VAL A 87 -2.57 13.06 -13.14
N LEU A 88 -3.11 12.93 -14.36
CA LEU A 88 -2.50 12.08 -15.39
C LEU A 88 -1.16 12.64 -15.90
N THR A 89 -1.03 13.97 -16.01
CA THR A 89 0.23 14.60 -16.42
C THR A 89 1.32 14.37 -15.38
N GLU A 90 1.02 14.56 -14.09
CA GLU A 90 1.96 14.28 -13.01
C GLU A 90 2.34 12.79 -12.98
N ALA A 91 1.37 11.89 -13.08
CA ALA A 91 1.64 10.45 -13.11
C ALA A 91 2.53 10.04 -14.29
N ALA A 92 2.29 10.58 -15.48
CA ALA A 92 3.10 10.34 -16.67
C ALA A 92 4.52 10.90 -16.53
N SER A 93 4.66 12.11 -15.99
CA SER A 93 5.96 12.77 -15.76
C SER A 93 6.83 12.02 -14.76
N TYR A 94 6.23 11.51 -13.67
CA TYR A 94 6.93 10.71 -12.67
C TYR A 94 7.02 9.21 -13.01
N GLY A 95 6.42 8.77 -14.11
CA GLY A 95 6.39 7.34 -14.49
C GLY A 95 5.69 6.44 -13.46
N LYS A 96 4.62 6.94 -12.80
CA LYS A 96 3.92 6.19 -11.74
C LYS A 96 3.24 4.94 -12.29
N SER A 97 3.32 3.84 -11.55
CA SER A 97 2.59 2.60 -11.79
C SER A 97 1.52 2.37 -10.73
N ASP A 98 0.33 1.94 -11.13
CA ASP A 98 -0.78 1.64 -10.23
C ASP A 98 -0.85 0.14 -9.92
N THR A 99 -0.93 -0.22 -8.63
CA THR A 99 -0.95 -1.62 -8.17
C THR A 99 -2.36 -2.24 -8.18
N LEU A 100 -3.42 -1.46 -8.43
CA LEU A 100 -4.80 -1.93 -8.48
C LEU A 100 -5.24 -2.62 -7.17
N GLU A 101 -4.85 -2.06 -6.04
CA GLU A 101 -5.23 -2.55 -4.70
C GLU A 101 -6.56 -1.94 -4.22
N GLY A 102 -7.03 -0.87 -4.87
CA GLY A 102 -8.23 -0.14 -4.49
C GLY A 102 -9.51 -0.68 -5.12
N LEU A 103 -10.65 -0.22 -4.60
CA LEU A 103 -11.98 -0.55 -5.13
C LEU A 103 -12.19 0.07 -6.51
N LYS A 104 -11.93 1.38 -6.64
CA LYS A 104 -12.25 2.14 -7.86
C LYS A 104 -11.40 1.74 -9.05
N GLU A 105 -10.09 1.55 -8.88
CA GLU A 105 -9.24 1.11 -10.00
C GLU A 105 -9.73 -0.21 -10.61
N ASN A 106 -10.05 -1.20 -9.76
CA ASN A 106 -10.50 -2.50 -10.23
C ASN A 106 -11.83 -2.40 -10.97
N VAL A 107 -12.76 -1.55 -10.51
CA VAL A 107 -14.02 -1.30 -11.23
C VAL A 107 -13.75 -0.66 -12.59
N ILE A 108 -12.88 0.34 -12.66
CA ILE A 108 -12.55 1.06 -13.91
C ILE A 108 -11.90 0.11 -14.94
N VAL A 109 -10.99 -0.76 -14.48
CA VAL A 109 -10.27 -1.73 -15.34
C VAL A 109 -11.10 -2.99 -15.64
N GLY A 110 -12.22 -3.19 -14.95
CA GLY A 110 -13.10 -4.36 -15.15
C GLY A 110 -12.61 -5.64 -14.46
N ARG A 111 -11.81 -5.52 -13.40
CA ARG A 111 -11.36 -6.64 -12.55
C ARG A 111 -12.25 -6.80 -11.32
N LEU A 112 -12.21 -7.99 -10.70
CA LEU A 112 -12.89 -8.22 -9.43
C LEU A 112 -12.34 -7.29 -8.34
N ILE A 113 -13.25 -6.60 -7.66
CA ILE A 113 -12.92 -5.72 -6.54
C ILE A 113 -12.31 -6.50 -5.37
N PRO A 114 -11.39 -5.91 -4.59
CA PRO A 114 -10.72 -6.56 -3.47
C PRO A 114 -11.59 -6.66 -2.19
N ALA A 115 -12.91 -6.54 -2.31
CA ALA A 115 -13.86 -6.62 -1.21
C ALA A 115 -14.93 -7.69 -1.46
N GLY A 116 -15.62 -8.12 -0.40
CA GLY A 116 -16.63 -9.18 -0.49
C GLY A 116 -16.06 -10.47 -1.08
N THR A 117 -16.76 -11.06 -2.04
CA THR A 117 -16.36 -12.31 -2.71
C THR A 117 -15.03 -12.20 -3.46
N GLY A 118 -14.77 -11.06 -4.11
CA GLY A 118 -13.50 -10.83 -4.81
C GLY A 118 -12.31 -10.76 -3.84
N GLY A 119 -12.51 -10.16 -2.67
CA GLY A 119 -11.51 -10.16 -1.59
C GLY A 119 -11.25 -11.56 -1.01
N GLN A 120 -12.31 -12.37 -0.81
CA GLN A 120 -12.15 -13.75 -0.34
C GLN A 120 -11.39 -14.61 -1.35
N LEU A 121 -11.72 -14.49 -2.64
CA LEU A 121 -11.01 -15.22 -3.70
C LEU A 121 -9.52 -14.86 -3.73
N ARG A 122 -9.17 -13.57 -3.64
CA ARG A 122 -7.77 -13.13 -3.55
C ARG A 122 -7.05 -13.73 -2.34
N ARG A 123 -7.71 -13.82 -1.18
CA ARG A 123 -7.14 -14.46 0.02
C ARG A 123 -6.87 -15.94 -0.19
N TYR A 124 -7.82 -16.67 -0.78
CA TYR A 124 -7.64 -18.09 -1.09
C TYR A 124 -6.53 -18.32 -2.11
N GLN A 125 -6.48 -17.51 -3.17
CA GLN A 125 -5.42 -17.57 -4.18
C GLN A 125 -4.04 -17.30 -3.58
N LYS A 126 -3.93 -16.29 -2.70
CA LYS A 126 -2.70 -15.98 -1.98
C LYS A 126 -2.26 -17.14 -1.10
N LEU A 127 -3.18 -17.70 -0.31
CA LEU A 127 -2.89 -18.85 0.55
C LEU A 127 -2.46 -20.08 -0.26
N ALA A 128 -3.15 -20.37 -1.38
CA ALA A 128 -2.78 -21.47 -2.26
C ALA A 128 -1.38 -21.27 -2.83
N ALA A 129 -1.06 -20.07 -3.32
CA ALA A 129 0.26 -19.76 -3.86
C ALA A 129 1.38 -19.87 -2.81
N GLU A 130 1.13 -19.42 -1.57
CA GLU A 130 2.08 -19.56 -0.46
C GLU A 130 2.34 -21.04 -0.13
N ARG A 131 1.30 -21.88 -0.14
CA ARG A 131 1.42 -23.33 0.08
C ARG A 131 2.16 -24.02 -1.06
N ASP A 132 1.86 -23.67 -2.30
CA ASP A 132 2.54 -24.22 -3.48
C ASP A 132 4.03 -23.87 -3.47
N ALA A 133 4.38 -22.65 -3.03
CA ALA A 133 5.77 -22.23 -2.89
C ALA A 133 6.51 -23.01 -1.79
N GLN A 134 5.89 -23.24 -0.62
CA GLN A 134 6.46 -24.05 0.45
C GLN A 134 6.73 -25.49 -0.01
N LEU A 135 5.73 -26.11 -0.65
CA LEU A 135 5.87 -27.48 -1.18
C LEU A 135 6.95 -27.57 -2.27
N ALA A 136 7.12 -26.53 -3.08
CA ALA A 136 8.18 -26.49 -4.09
C ALA A 136 9.58 -26.43 -3.44
N ILE A 137 9.74 -25.69 -2.34
CA ILE A 137 10.99 -25.63 -1.58
C ILE A 137 11.29 -27.00 -0.96
N GLU A 138 10.31 -27.60 -0.26
CA GLU A 138 10.45 -28.93 0.35
C GLU A 138 10.84 -29.99 -0.69
N ARG A 139 10.17 -30.02 -1.84
CA ARG A 139 10.51 -30.94 -2.94
C ARG A 139 11.90 -30.71 -3.51
N ALA A 140 12.36 -29.46 -3.58
CA ALA A 140 13.71 -29.13 -4.05
C ALA A 140 14.78 -29.57 -3.04
N GLU A 141 14.50 -29.45 -1.74
CA GLU A 141 15.38 -29.93 -0.67
C GLU A 141 15.47 -31.46 -0.65
N ASP A 142 14.33 -32.15 -0.76
CA ASP A 142 14.28 -33.61 -0.85
C ASP A 142 15.03 -34.15 -2.08
N ALA A 143 14.85 -33.51 -3.24
CA ALA A 143 15.57 -33.87 -4.46
C ALA A 143 17.10 -33.67 -4.34
N ARG A 144 17.53 -32.64 -3.60
CA ARG A 144 18.95 -32.37 -3.34
C ARG A 144 19.56 -33.40 -2.38
N LEU A 145 18.81 -33.81 -1.35
CA LEU A 145 19.24 -34.84 -0.40
C LEU A 145 19.28 -36.24 -1.03
N ALA A 146 18.46 -36.50 -2.07
CA ALA A 146 18.43 -37.76 -2.80
C ALA A 146 19.56 -37.95 -3.83
N GLN A 147 20.45 -36.96 -4.05
CA GLN A 147 21.65 -37.09 -4.89
C GLN A 147 22.98 -36.98 -4.11
N PRO A 148 23.34 -37.90 -3.18
CA PRO A 148 24.65 -37.85 -2.54
C PRO A 148 25.78 -38.59 -3.27
N GLU A 149 25.56 -39.35 -4.35
CA GLU A 149 26.62 -40.22 -4.92
C GLU A 149 26.71 -40.21 -6.46
N ALA A 150 27.21 -39.11 -7.04
CA ALA A 150 27.71 -39.09 -8.41
C ALA A 150 28.98 -38.21 -8.51
N ALA A 151 29.92 -38.43 -7.60
CA ALA A 151 31.27 -37.87 -7.65
C ALA A 151 32.24 -38.83 -6.95
N GLU A 152 32.46 -39.99 -7.58
CA GLU A 152 33.68 -40.79 -7.44
C GLU A 152 34.06 -41.36 -8.81
#